data_AF-K2N4T4-F1
#
_entry.id   AF-K2N4T4-F1
#
_cell.length_a   1.000
_cell.length_b   1.000
_cell.length_c   1.000
_cell.angle_alpha   90.00
_cell.angle_beta   90.00
_cell.angle_gamma   90.00
#
_symmetry.space_group_name_H-M   'P 1'
#
loop_
_entity.id
_entity.type
_entity.pdbx_description
1 polymer ?
#
loop_
_entity_poly.entity_id
_entity_poly.type
_entity_poly.pdbx_seq_one_letter_code
_entity_poly.pdbx_strand_id
1 'polypeptide(L)'
;MELQDDDGDGRTLESHWLQRHARDEWKVPIDCAGKCTELTLASLPALGCLMVKWEMAEPMGWCGNSGCGLLYRKCSALKMSEYPQMFCEAGVPAGRCASDRYSSGYFLGSVNEGPAKHTMDSCLIIDPALVVRDAEAVVWSGEYLSAVPGDEPFLWCLDTLPANATDARDPEETYLSAAMHAALRCLGMQVHLRVTEKGNVRCVSCTDGAKITWAIPP
;
A
#
# COMPACT_ATOMS: atom_id res chain seq x y z
N MET A 1 -13.03 -3.29 16.07
CA MET A 1 -11.76 -2.91 15.44
C MET A 1 -10.72 -2.87 16.54
N GLU A 2 -9.61 -3.58 16.36
CA GLU A 2 -8.52 -3.62 17.34
C GLU A 2 -7.67 -2.35 17.25
N LEU A 3 -7.25 -1.84 18.40
CA LEU A 3 -6.27 -0.76 18.49
C LEU A 3 -4.86 -1.34 18.41
N GLN A 4 -3.94 -0.53 17.91
CA GLN A 4 -2.53 -0.89 17.87
C GLN A 4 -2.03 -1.09 19.31
N ASP A 5 -1.32 -2.21 19.51
CA ASP A 5 -0.74 -2.62 20.80
C ASP A 5 0.71 -3.04 20.53
N ASP A 6 1.61 -2.07 20.61
CA ASP A 6 3.02 -2.27 20.28
C ASP A 6 3.73 -3.17 21.31
N ASP A 7 3.26 -3.14 22.57
CA ASP A 7 3.75 -4.00 23.66
C ASP A 7 3.13 -5.41 23.61
N GLY A 8 1.95 -5.55 22.99
CA GLY A 8 1.23 -6.82 22.86
C GLY A 8 0.73 -7.39 24.18
N ASP A 9 0.62 -6.56 25.22
CA ASP A 9 0.19 -6.94 26.56
C ASP A 9 -1.23 -6.44 26.90
N GLY A 10 -1.86 -5.73 25.98
CA GLY A 10 -3.17 -5.12 26.09
C GLY A 10 -3.26 -3.98 27.09
N ARG A 11 -2.13 -3.52 27.65
CA ARG A 11 -2.08 -2.45 28.67
C ARG A 11 -1.75 -1.10 28.06
N THR A 12 -0.95 -1.07 27.01
CA THR A 12 -0.56 0.14 26.28
C THR A 12 -1.23 0.18 24.91
N LEU A 13 -2.55 0.42 24.89
CA LEU A 13 -3.27 0.60 23.63
C LEU A 13 -3.01 2.00 23.08
N GLU A 14 -2.60 2.06 21.83
CA GLU A 14 -2.41 3.29 21.10
C GLU A 14 -3.75 3.88 20.62
N SER A 15 -3.72 5.14 20.19
CA SER A 15 -4.89 5.82 19.63
C SER A 15 -5.20 5.46 18.16
N HIS A 16 -4.41 4.55 17.58
CA HIS A 16 -4.46 4.16 16.18
C HIS A 16 -5.06 2.76 15.99
N TRP A 17 -5.62 2.50 14.80
CA TRP A 17 -6.05 1.14 14.43
C TRP A 17 -4.86 0.20 14.27
N LEU A 18 -5.07 -1.08 14.57
CA LEU A 18 -4.07 -2.11 14.33
C LEU A 18 -3.74 -2.19 12.83
N GLN A 19 -2.47 -1.91 12.50
CA GLN A 19 -1.99 -1.82 11.11
C GLN A 19 -2.30 -3.10 10.30
N ARG A 20 -2.30 -4.26 10.96
CA ARG A 20 -2.58 -5.56 10.32
C ARG A 20 -3.92 -5.61 9.60
N HIS A 21 -4.93 -4.96 10.18
CA HIS A 21 -6.30 -4.99 9.66
C HIS A 21 -6.67 -3.72 8.90
N ALA A 22 -5.93 -2.63 9.13
CA ALA A 22 -6.33 -1.29 8.76
C ALA A 22 -5.21 -0.49 8.09
N ARG A 23 -4.20 -1.13 7.50
CA ARG A 23 -2.96 -0.48 7.04
C ARG A 23 -3.17 0.78 6.20
N ASP A 24 -4.15 0.79 5.32
CA ASP A 24 -4.41 1.90 4.40
C ASP A 24 -5.42 2.94 4.98
N GLU A 25 -5.81 2.82 6.26
CA GLU A 25 -6.72 3.75 6.95
C GLU A 25 -6.09 5.12 7.22
N TRP A 26 -6.93 6.12 7.44
CA TRP A 26 -6.54 7.41 7.98
C TRP A 26 -5.98 7.33 9.42
N LYS A 27 -6.45 6.36 10.20
CA LYS A 27 -6.21 6.26 11.65
C LYS A 27 -5.13 5.24 12.04
N VAL A 28 -4.28 4.82 11.12
CA VAL A 28 -3.10 3.98 11.43
C VAL A 28 -1.87 4.81 11.83
N PRO A 29 -0.88 4.21 12.50
CA PRO A 29 0.29 4.93 13.03
C PRO A 29 1.27 5.41 11.96
N ILE A 30 1.34 4.72 10.80
CA ILE A 30 2.28 5.00 9.72
C ILE A 30 1.48 5.39 8.48
N ASP A 31 1.84 6.51 7.87
CA ASP A 31 1.20 7.02 6.67
C ASP A 31 1.36 6.02 5.51
N CYS A 32 0.23 5.39 5.16
CA CYS A 32 0.03 4.66 3.90
C CYS A 32 -0.97 5.47 3.06
N ALA A 33 -1.98 4.82 2.46
CA ALA A 33 -2.96 5.50 1.62
C ALA A 33 -3.81 6.57 2.35
N GLY A 34 -4.01 6.45 3.66
CA GLY A 34 -4.73 7.44 4.48
C GLY A 34 -6.23 7.54 4.16
N LYS A 35 -6.90 6.41 3.92
CA LYS A 35 -8.30 6.39 3.49
C LYS A 35 -9.27 6.66 4.64
N CYS A 36 -10.25 7.52 4.41
CA CYS A 36 -11.35 7.75 5.35
C CYS A 36 -12.47 6.73 5.11
N THR A 37 -12.33 5.55 5.68
CA THR A 37 -13.26 4.43 5.44
C THR A 37 -14.41 4.42 6.44
N GLU A 38 -15.31 3.44 6.29
CA GLU A 38 -16.35 3.12 7.27
C GLU A 38 -15.81 2.89 8.69
N LEU A 39 -14.57 2.39 8.87
CA LEU A 39 -13.99 2.17 10.20
C LEU A 39 -13.75 3.51 10.93
N THR A 40 -13.07 4.42 10.25
CA THR A 40 -12.81 5.76 10.78
C THR A 40 -14.11 6.53 10.96
N LEU A 41 -15.01 6.47 9.98
CA LEU A 41 -16.32 7.10 10.07
C LEU A 41 -17.16 6.53 11.22
N ALA A 42 -17.14 5.22 11.47
CA ALA A 42 -17.87 4.61 12.59
C ALA A 42 -17.37 5.03 13.97
N SER A 43 -16.11 5.42 14.10
CA SER A 43 -15.55 5.87 15.38
C SER A 43 -16.12 7.22 15.85
N LEU A 44 -16.48 8.12 14.92
CA LEU A 44 -16.85 9.50 15.23
C LEU A 44 -18.26 9.65 15.85
N PRO A 45 -19.32 8.97 15.33
CA PRO A 45 -20.63 8.95 15.98
C PRO A 45 -20.65 8.19 17.30
N ALA A 46 -19.80 7.16 17.45
CA ALA A 46 -19.69 6.41 18.69
C ALA A 46 -19.21 7.31 19.85
N LEU A 47 -18.45 8.36 19.55
CA LEU A 47 -18.04 9.40 20.50
C LEU A 47 -19.06 10.54 20.64
N GLY A 48 -20.16 10.52 19.87
CA GLY A 48 -21.20 11.55 19.87
C GLY A 48 -20.80 12.87 19.19
N CYS A 49 -19.68 12.92 18.47
CA CYS A 49 -19.11 14.16 17.98
C CYS A 49 -19.69 14.62 16.63
N LEU A 50 -20.07 13.69 15.75
CA LEU A 50 -20.39 13.99 14.35
C LEU A 50 -21.51 13.07 13.82
N MET A 51 -22.32 13.61 12.91
CA MET A 51 -23.18 12.79 12.05
C MET A 51 -22.40 12.39 10.80
N VAL A 52 -22.52 11.12 10.41
CA VAL A 52 -21.72 10.53 9.33
C VAL A 52 -22.58 10.28 8.10
N LYS A 53 -21.98 10.57 6.94
CA LYS A 53 -22.47 10.20 5.62
C LYS A 53 -21.71 8.98 5.13
N TRP A 54 -22.29 7.80 5.32
CA TRP A 54 -21.65 6.51 5.00
C TRP A 54 -21.38 6.36 3.51
N GLU A 55 -22.18 7.00 2.66
CA GLU A 55 -22.00 7.02 1.21
C GLU A 55 -20.69 7.69 0.76
N MET A 56 -20.01 8.41 1.66
CA MET A 56 -18.72 9.03 1.41
C MET A 56 -17.53 8.18 1.91
N ALA A 57 -17.78 7.00 2.48
CA ALA A 57 -16.73 6.13 2.96
C ALA A 57 -15.86 5.65 1.79
N GLU A 58 -14.54 5.80 1.93
CA GLU A 58 -13.61 5.33 0.93
C GLU A 58 -13.40 3.82 1.04
N PRO A 59 -13.33 3.09 -0.08
CA PRO A 59 -13.06 1.66 -0.06
C PRO A 59 -11.59 1.39 0.23
N MET A 60 -11.34 0.48 1.18
CA MET A 60 -10.00 -0.01 1.48
C MET A 60 -9.78 -1.37 0.82
N GLY A 61 -8.74 -1.45 -0.01
CA GLY A 61 -8.32 -2.72 -0.63
C GLY A 61 -7.66 -3.65 0.38
N TRP A 62 -6.89 -3.09 1.33
CA TRP A 62 -6.34 -3.83 2.45
C TRP A 62 -7.44 -4.47 3.30
N CYS A 63 -7.31 -5.76 3.60
CA CYS A 63 -8.29 -6.54 4.39
C CYS A 63 -9.70 -6.63 3.77
N GLY A 64 -9.96 -6.01 2.60
CA GLY A 64 -11.24 -6.04 1.92
C GLY A 64 -11.63 -7.45 1.50
N ASN A 65 -12.80 -7.92 1.93
CA ASN A 65 -13.30 -9.28 1.66
C ASN A 65 -12.33 -10.42 2.03
N SER A 66 -11.44 -10.18 3.01
CA SER A 66 -10.45 -11.15 3.47
C SER A 66 -11.03 -12.28 4.36
N GLY A 67 -12.27 -12.11 4.82
CA GLY A 67 -12.93 -13.06 5.71
C GLY A 67 -12.37 -13.04 7.15
N CYS A 68 -12.84 -13.97 7.98
CA CYS A 68 -12.50 -13.97 9.40
C CYS A 68 -11.15 -14.62 9.72
N GLY A 69 -10.49 -15.25 8.73
CA GLY A 69 -9.23 -15.98 8.94
C GLY A 69 -8.14 -15.07 9.49
N LEU A 70 -8.05 -13.84 9.00
CA LEU A 70 -7.12 -12.84 9.50
C LEU A 70 -7.36 -12.48 10.97
N LEU A 71 -8.61 -12.28 11.37
CA LEU A 71 -8.93 -11.86 12.75
C LEU A 71 -8.57 -12.92 13.79
N TYR A 72 -8.64 -14.21 13.45
CA TYR A 72 -8.49 -15.29 14.43
C TYR A 72 -7.16 -16.04 14.39
N ARG A 73 -6.43 -15.97 13.27
CA ARG A 73 -5.16 -16.68 13.11
C ARG A 73 -4.02 -15.68 13.11
N LYS A 74 -2.92 -16.07 13.75
CA LYS A 74 -1.68 -15.30 13.71
C LYS A 74 -0.93 -15.49 12.39
N CYS A 75 0.03 -14.61 12.10
CA CYS A 75 0.82 -14.63 10.87
C CYS A 75 1.46 -16.00 10.57
N SER A 76 2.05 -16.65 11.57
CA SER A 76 2.68 -17.97 11.46
C SER A 76 1.72 -19.10 11.07
N ALA A 77 0.42 -18.94 11.35
CA ALA A 77 -0.63 -19.90 11.03
C ALA A 77 -1.44 -19.48 9.78
N LEU A 78 -1.14 -18.33 9.20
CA LEU A 78 -1.77 -17.87 7.96
C LEU A 78 -1.07 -18.48 6.75
N LYS A 79 -1.88 -18.86 5.76
CA LYS A 79 -1.38 -19.20 4.44
C LYS A 79 -1.31 -17.93 3.61
N MET A 80 -0.12 -17.34 3.46
CA MET A 80 0.07 -16.04 2.80
C MET A 80 -0.50 -16.00 1.38
N SER A 81 -0.51 -17.13 0.66
CA SER A 81 -1.13 -17.25 -0.66
C SER A 81 -2.63 -16.95 -0.69
N GLU A 82 -3.34 -17.00 0.45
CA GLU A 82 -4.75 -16.63 0.56
C GLU A 82 -4.96 -15.12 0.59
N TYR A 83 -3.90 -14.35 0.90
CA TYR A 83 -3.91 -12.89 1.02
C TYR A 83 -2.84 -12.23 0.14
N PRO A 84 -2.79 -12.53 -1.17
CA PRO A 84 -1.67 -12.13 -2.04
C PRO A 84 -1.56 -10.62 -2.29
N GLN A 85 -2.61 -9.85 -1.97
CA GLN A 85 -2.65 -8.39 -2.06
C GLN A 85 -2.19 -7.70 -0.76
N MET A 86 -2.01 -8.46 0.33
CA MET A 86 -1.61 -7.93 1.63
C MET A 86 -0.25 -8.45 2.05
N PHE A 87 -0.06 -9.76 1.93
CA PHE A 87 1.11 -10.47 2.45
C PHE A 87 1.86 -11.17 1.35
N CYS A 88 3.13 -11.41 1.63
CA CYS A 88 4.05 -12.00 0.68
C CYS A 88 4.86 -13.12 1.35
N GLU A 89 5.28 -14.09 0.54
CA GLU A 89 6.17 -15.15 0.99
C GLU A 89 7.62 -14.67 0.96
N ALA A 90 8.41 -15.07 1.96
CA ALA A 90 9.82 -14.73 2.04
C ALA A 90 10.59 -15.26 0.81
N GLY A 91 11.44 -14.43 0.22
CA GLY A 91 12.38 -14.86 -0.83
C GLY A 91 11.96 -14.58 -2.27
N VAL A 92 10.92 -13.78 -2.53
CA VAL A 92 10.64 -13.25 -3.87
C VAL A 92 11.39 -11.92 -4.04
N PRO A 93 12.51 -11.81 -4.77
CA PRO A 93 13.30 -10.57 -4.82
C PRO A 93 12.71 -9.53 -5.81
N ALA A 94 11.40 -9.58 -6.07
CA ALA A 94 10.78 -8.72 -7.06
C ALA A 94 10.09 -7.52 -6.39
N GLY A 95 10.46 -6.30 -6.78
CA GLY A 95 9.75 -5.08 -6.39
C GLY A 95 8.29 -5.15 -6.81
N ARG A 96 7.37 -4.72 -5.94
CA ARG A 96 5.92 -4.75 -6.18
C ARG A 96 5.27 -3.44 -5.73
N CYS A 97 4.07 -3.17 -6.23
CA CYS A 97 3.29 -2.04 -5.77
C CYS A 97 2.86 -2.23 -4.32
N ALA A 98 3.09 -1.22 -3.49
CA ALA A 98 2.55 -1.19 -2.14
C ALA A 98 1.02 -1.10 -2.17
N SER A 99 0.37 -1.39 -1.04
CA SER A 99 -1.09 -1.33 -0.92
C SER A 99 -1.66 0.05 -1.22
N ASP A 100 -0.88 1.09 -0.97
CA ASP A 100 -1.21 2.48 -1.26
C ASP A 100 -1.28 2.81 -2.77
N ARG A 101 -0.67 1.98 -3.63
CA ARG A 101 -0.53 2.18 -5.08
C ARG A 101 0.17 3.48 -5.48
N TYR A 102 0.70 4.27 -4.56
CA TYR A 102 1.57 5.41 -4.85
C TYR A 102 3.01 4.97 -5.03
N SER A 103 3.43 4.02 -4.20
CA SER A 103 4.80 3.56 -4.15
C SER A 103 4.94 2.12 -4.63
N SER A 104 6.12 1.80 -5.14
CA SER A 104 6.59 0.41 -5.23
C SER A 104 7.63 0.17 -4.14
N GLY A 105 7.83 -1.07 -3.76
CA GLY A 105 8.91 -1.43 -2.85
C GLY A 105 9.14 -2.93 -2.76
N TYR A 106 9.83 -3.35 -1.72
CA TYR A 106 10.32 -4.71 -1.56
C TYR A 106 9.73 -5.36 -0.31
N PHE A 107 9.82 -6.69 -0.23
CA PHE A 107 9.34 -7.46 0.93
C PHE A 107 10.32 -7.39 2.10
N LEU A 108 10.57 -6.18 2.58
CA LEU A 108 11.43 -5.90 3.73
C LEU A 108 10.63 -5.53 4.97
N GLY A 109 9.37 -5.15 4.78
CA GLY A 109 8.49 -4.67 5.83
C GLY A 109 7.77 -5.81 6.51
N SER A 110 7.38 -5.58 7.76
CA SER A 110 6.56 -6.54 8.50
C SER A 110 5.52 -5.85 9.35
N VAL A 111 4.29 -6.35 9.34
CA VAL A 111 3.30 -5.98 10.35
C VAL A 111 3.40 -6.98 11.49
N ASN A 112 3.66 -6.47 12.69
CA ASN A 112 3.84 -7.28 13.88
C ASN A 112 2.50 -7.55 14.56
N GLU A 113 2.33 -8.75 15.09
CA GLU A 113 1.49 -9.01 16.25
C GLU A 113 2.39 -9.25 17.47
N GLY A 114 2.25 -8.44 18.51
CA GLY A 114 2.97 -8.67 19.78
C GLY A 114 2.58 -10.03 20.39
N PRO A 115 3.54 -10.73 21.04
CA PRO A 115 3.70 -10.49 22.47
C PRO A 115 5.15 -10.38 22.96
N ALA A 116 5.31 -9.64 24.08
CA ALA A 116 6.52 -9.22 24.76
C ALA A 116 7.54 -10.28 25.27
N LYS A 117 7.69 -11.50 24.72
CA LYS A 117 8.75 -12.42 25.21
C LYS A 117 9.19 -13.62 24.36
N HIS A 118 8.48 -14.03 23.31
CA HIS A 118 8.92 -15.13 22.45
C HIS A 118 8.47 -14.89 21.00
N THR A 119 9.43 -14.95 20.06
CA THR A 119 9.28 -14.90 18.59
C THR A 119 8.15 -13.99 18.09
N MET A 120 8.49 -12.75 17.69
CA MET A 120 7.57 -11.85 17.01
C MET A 120 6.89 -12.59 15.85
N ASP A 121 5.55 -12.67 15.87
CA ASP A 121 4.80 -13.26 14.78
C ASP A 121 4.48 -12.16 13.79
N SER A 122 5.31 -12.06 12.76
CA SER A 122 5.30 -10.94 11.83
C SER A 122 4.84 -11.39 10.45
N CYS A 123 3.86 -10.69 9.90
CA CYS A 123 3.42 -10.89 8.52
C CYS A 123 4.29 -10.03 7.61
N LEU A 124 4.97 -10.65 6.63
CA LEU A 124 5.74 -9.92 5.64
C LEU A 124 4.81 -9.14 4.71
N ILE A 125 5.15 -7.88 4.51
CA ILE A 125 4.42 -6.95 3.67
C ILE A 125 5.39 -6.26 2.71
N ILE A 126 4.83 -5.66 1.67
CA ILE A 126 5.60 -4.72 0.86
C ILE A 126 5.86 -3.50 1.73
N ASP A 127 7.14 -3.25 1.99
CA ASP A 127 7.58 -1.97 2.51
C ASP A 127 7.59 -1.02 1.33
N PRO A 128 6.78 0.05 1.33
CA PRO A 128 6.91 1.07 0.30
C PRO A 128 8.37 1.53 0.31
N ALA A 129 8.98 1.70 -0.87
CA ALA A 129 10.30 2.34 -0.94
C ALA A 129 10.15 3.86 -0.69
N LEU A 130 9.55 4.23 0.43
CA LEU A 130 9.70 5.54 1.02
C LEU A 130 11.13 5.60 1.51
N VAL A 131 12.00 6.26 0.78
CA VAL A 131 13.32 6.55 1.33
C VAL A 131 13.05 7.46 2.52
N VAL A 132 13.27 6.98 3.75
CA VAL A 132 13.05 7.74 4.99
C VAL A 132 13.80 9.10 4.97
N ARG A 133 14.80 9.26 4.11
CA ARG A 133 15.44 10.55 3.79
C ARG A 133 14.47 11.60 3.23
N ASP A 134 13.40 11.19 2.58
CA ASP A 134 12.42 12.08 1.94
C ASP A 134 11.42 12.64 2.95
N ALA A 135 11.08 11.94 4.05
CA ALA A 135 10.25 12.55 5.08
C ALA A 135 10.99 13.70 5.78
N GLU A 136 12.28 13.53 6.07
CA GLU A 136 13.09 14.60 6.65
C GLU A 136 13.34 15.73 5.64
N ALA A 137 13.64 15.39 4.38
CA ALA A 137 13.89 16.37 3.32
C ALA A 137 12.62 17.15 2.91
N VAL A 138 11.46 16.48 2.83
CA VAL A 138 10.19 17.09 2.41
C VAL A 138 9.55 17.87 3.55
N VAL A 139 9.53 17.33 4.79
CA VAL A 139 8.86 17.97 5.92
C VAL A 139 9.72 19.07 6.55
N TRP A 140 11.05 18.90 6.62
CA TRP A 140 11.92 19.82 7.36
C TRP A 140 12.84 20.67 6.49
N SER A 141 13.34 20.19 5.36
CA SER A 141 14.24 20.98 4.48
C SER A 141 13.57 21.59 3.24
N GLY A 142 12.35 21.17 2.88
CA GLY A 142 11.65 21.63 1.68
C GLY A 142 12.35 21.22 0.37
N GLU A 143 13.27 20.26 0.44
CA GLU A 143 14.04 19.78 -0.70
C GLU A 143 13.32 18.59 -1.32
N TYR A 144 12.48 18.88 -2.32
CA TYR A 144 11.76 17.87 -3.08
C TYR A 144 12.71 17.17 -4.06
N LEU A 145 13.34 16.07 -3.65
CA LEU A 145 14.04 15.19 -4.59
C LEU A 145 12.98 14.34 -5.30
N SER A 146 12.49 14.87 -6.43
CA SER A 146 11.47 14.31 -7.34
C SER A 146 11.88 12.99 -8.05
N ALA A 147 12.60 12.09 -7.39
CA ALA A 147 13.28 10.96 -8.03
C ALA A 147 12.76 9.59 -7.59
N VAL A 148 11.49 9.47 -7.17
CA VAL A 148 10.80 8.19 -7.04
C VAL A 148 9.74 8.07 -8.13
N PRO A 149 9.63 6.90 -8.80
CA PRO A 149 8.44 6.56 -9.56
C PRO A 149 7.22 6.66 -8.60
N GLY A 150 6.40 7.71 -8.72
CA GLY A 150 5.32 8.04 -7.78
C GLY A 150 5.26 9.52 -7.36
N ASP A 151 6.34 10.29 -7.55
CA ASP A 151 6.40 11.71 -7.12
C ASP A 151 5.59 12.66 -8.01
N GLU A 152 5.26 12.29 -9.24
CA GLU A 152 4.21 13.05 -9.95
C GLU A 152 2.84 12.65 -9.38
N PRO A 153 2.01 13.61 -8.93
CA PRO A 153 0.73 13.35 -8.26
C PRO A 153 -0.30 12.57 -9.12
N PHE A 154 0.00 12.32 -10.40
CA PHE A 154 -0.83 11.57 -11.32
C PHE A 154 -0.31 10.16 -11.61
N LEU A 155 0.87 9.78 -11.11
CA LEU A 155 1.46 8.46 -11.30
C LEU A 155 0.95 7.49 -10.24
N TRP A 156 0.46 6.34 -10.72
CA TRP A 156 0.01 5.24 -9.88
C TRP A 156 0.81 3.99 -10.23
N CYS A 157 1.13 3.20 -9.21
CA CYS A 157 1.79 1.92 -9.34
C CYS A 157 0.80 0.83 -9.79
N LEU A 158 1.10 0.22 -10.92
CA LEU A 158 0.36 -0.88 -11.53
C LEU A 158 1.16 -2.18 -11.43
N ASP A 159 0.48 -3.27 -11.09
CA ASP A 159 1.08 -4.60 -11.06
C ASP A 159 1.39 -5.07 -12.49
N THR A 160 2.61 -5.57 -12.70
CA THR A 160 3.08 -6.08 -13.99
C THR A 160 3.66 -7.48 -13.86
N LEU A 161 4.00 -8.09 -15.00
CA LEU A 161 4.82 -9.31 -14.97
C LEU A 161 6.26 -8.92 -14.59
N PRO A 162 6.97 -9.76 -13.80
CA PRO A 162 8.35 -9.48 -13.41
C PRO A 162 9.22 -9.20 -14.63
N ALA A 163 9.88 -8.06 -14.63
CA ALA A 163 10.84 -7.63 -15.62
C ALA A 163 12.09 -7.08 -14.93
N ASN A 164 13.23 -7.12 -15.62
CA ASN A 164 14.43 -6.48 -15.13
C ASN A 164 14.22 -4.96 -15.16
N ALA A 165 14.42 -4.33 -14.02
CA ALA A 165 14.40 -2.89 -13.83
C ALA A 165 15.78 -2.43 -13.35
N THR A 166 16.11 -1.19 -13.71
CA THR A 166 17.35 -0.52 -13.33
C THR A 166 16.95 0.77 -12.64
N ASP A 167 17.38 1.00 -11.41
CA ASP A 167 17.16 2.29 -10.75
C ASP A 167 18.06 3.33 -11.45
N ALA A 168 17.49 4.47 -11.84
CA ALA A 168 18.26 5.56 -12.43
C ALA A 168 19.37 6.09 -11.49
N ARG A 169 19.24 5.87 -10.18
CA ARG A 169 20.23 6.24 -9.15
C ARG A 169 21.32 5.20 -8.96
N ASP A 170 21.04 3.93 -9.25
CA ASP A 170 22.00 2.84 -9.18
C ASP A 170 21.97 2.00 -10.47
N PRO A 171 22.55 2.54 -11.56
CA PRO A 171 22.50 1.91 -12.88
C PRO A 171 23.29 0.60 -12.96
N GLU A 172 24.09 0.28 -11.94
CA GLU A 172 24.89 -0.96 -11.88
C GLU A 172 24.10 -2.15 -11.31
N GLU A 173 23.02 -1.90 -10.56
CA GLU A 173 22.16 -2.96 -10.03
C GLU A 173 20.91 -3.18 -10.90
N THR A 174 20.79 -4.40 -11.44
CA THR A 174 19.56 -4.86 -12.10
C THR A 174 18.76 -5.69 -11.12
N TYR A 175 17.56 -5.24 -10.77
CA TYR A 175 16.62 -5.99 -9.92
C TYR A 175 15.38 -6.41 -10.69
N LEU A 176 14.70 -7.44 -10.20
CA LEU A 176 13.40 -7.82 -10.73
C LEU A 176 12.35 -6.86 -10.17
N SER A 177 11.50 -6.31 -11.03
CA SER A 177 10.34 -5.51 -10.65
C SER A 177 9.10 -6.04 -11.35
N ALA A 178 8.04 -6.26 -10.58
CA ALA A 178 6.68 -6.55 -11.04
C ALA A 178 5.76 -5.33 -10.78
N ALA A 179 6.34 -4.14 -10.84
CA ALA A 179 5.67 -2.86 -10.63
C ALA A 179 6.05 -1.87 -11.72
N MET A 180 5.09 -1.04 -12.12
CA MET A 180 5.31 0.08 -13.05
C MET A 180 4.45 1.27 -12.65
N HIS A 181 5.03 2.46 -12.66
CA HIS A 181 4.28 3.70 -12.46
C HIS A 181 3.79 4.25 -13.79
N ALA A 182 2.48 4.53 -13.84
CA ALA A 182 1.86 5.08 -15.02
C ALA A 182 0.82 6.14 -14.65
N ALA A 183 0.64 7.12 -15.53
CA ALA A 183 -0.27 8.20 -15.28
C ALA A 183 -1.73 7.75 -15.49
N LEU A 184 -2.57 7.98 -14.49
CA LEU A 184 -4.01 7.68 -14.55
C LEU A 184 -4.83 8.97 -14.66
N ARG A 185 -6.00 8.87 -15.30
CA ARG A 185 -7.04 9.89 -15.32
C ARG A 185 -8.35 9.27 -14.84
N CYS A 186 -8.89 9.83 -13.78
CA CYS A 186 -10.18 9.42 -13.23
C CYS A 186 -11.26 10.41 -13.70
N LEU A 187 -12.31 9.90 -14.36
CA LEU A 187 -13.48 10.66 -14.77
C LEU A 187 -14.70 10.05 -14.08
N GLY A 188 -15.02 10.55 -12.89
CA GLY A 188 -15.96 9.90 -11.99
C GLY A 188 -15.45 8.51 -11.60
N MET A 189 -16.22 7.47 -11.89
CA MET A 189 -15.85 6.07 -11.61
C MET A 189 -15.03 5.40 -12.73
N GLN A 190 -14.79 6.10 -13.84
CA GLN A 190 -14.03 5.52 -14.96
C GLN A 190 -12.55 5.86 -14.85
N VAL A 191 -11.72 4.84 -14.86
CA VAL A 191 -10.26 4.99 -14.85
C VAL A 191 -9.73 4.87 -16.28
N HIS A 192 -8.87 5.81 -16.66
CA HIS A 192 -8.20 5.83 -17.95
C HIS A 192 -6.69 5.87 -17.75
N LEU A 193 -6.00 4.91 -18.33
CA LEU A 193 -4.56 4.84 -18.33
C LEU A 193 -3.99 5.65 -19.50
N ARG A 194 -3.07 6.55 -19.18
CA ARG A 194 -2.31 7.29 -20.18
C ARG A 194 -1.20 6.38 -20.71
N VAL A 195 -1.25 6.09 -22.00
CA VAL A 195 -0.28 5.25 -22.70
C VAL A 195 0.38 6.09 -23.79
N THR A 196 1.70 6.04 -23.88
CA THR A 196 2.46 6.67 -24.96
C THR A 196 2.86 5.60 -25.97
N GLU A 197 2.39 5.72 -27.22
CA GLU A 197 2.74 4.80 -28.30
C GLU A 197 3.30 5.60 -29.48
N LYS A 198 4.58 5.34 -29.84
CA LYS A 198 5.28 6.02 -30.95
C LYS A 198 5.23 7.56 -30.86
N GLY A 199 5.33 8.11 -29.65
CA GLY A 199 5.30 9.56 -29.40
C GLY A 199 3.90 10.18 -29.34
N ASN A 200 2.83 9.39 -29.59
CA ASN A 200 1.47 9.86 -29.40
C ASN A 200 0.91 9.39 -28.05
N VAL A 201 0.27 10.30 -27.33
CA VAL A 201 -0.34 10.04 -26.03
C VAL A 201 -1.81 9.68 -26.23
N ARG A 202 -2.20 8.47 -25.84
CA ARG A 202 -3.60 8.04 -25.81
C ARG A 202 -4.05 7.70 -24.40
N CYS A 203 -5.35 7.82 -24.14
CA CYS A 203 -5.97 7.34 -22.91
C CYS A 203 -6.75 6.07 -23.22
N VAL A 204 -6.44 4.98 -22.53
CA VAL A 204 -7.12 3.69 -22.67
C VAL A 204 -7.96 3.45 -21.42
N SER A 205 -9.23 3.07 -21.58
CA SER A 205 -10.07 2.73 -20.43
C SER A 205 -9.54 1.47 -19.73
N CYS A 206 -9.41 1.53 -18.41
CA CYS A 206 -9.05 0.41 -17.55
C CYS A 206 -10.27 -0.01 -16.72
N THR A 207 -10.62 -1.28 -16.78
CA THR A 207 -11.55 -1.90 -15.83
C THR A 207 -10.79 -2.81 -14.88
N ASP A 208 -11.35 -3.03 -13.69
CA ASP A 208 -10.73 -3.91 -12.70
C ASP A 208 -10.51 -5.34 -13.29
N GLY A 209 -9.36 -5.92 -12.97
CA GLY A 209 -8.90 -7.21 -13.50
C GLY A 209 -8.52 -7.25 -14.99
N ALA A 210 -8.68 -6.16 -15.75
CA ALA A 210 -8.26 -6.11 -17.15
C ALA A 210 -6.74 -6.10 -17.30
N LYS A 211 -6.21 -6.92 -18.20
CA LYS A 211 -4.79 -6.92 -18.57
C LYS A 211 -4.57 -6.07 -19.81
N ILE A 212 -3.64 -5.12 -19.75
CA ILE A 212 -3.26 -4.28 -20.89
C ILE A 212 -1.86 -4.68 -21.33
N THR A 213 -1.72 -5.09 -22.59
CA THR A 213 -0.43 -5.42 -23.19
C THR A 213 0.26 -4.16 -23.70
N TRP A 214 1.51 -3.95 -23.29
CA TRP A 214 2.35 -2.84 -23.74
C TRP A 214 3.39 -3.38 -24.73
N ALA A 215 3.61 -2.66 -25.84
CA ALA A 215 4.65 -3.02 -26.80
C ALA A 215 6.04 -2.56 -26.35
N ILE A 216 6.10 -1.53 -25.49
CA ILE A 216 7.34 -0.95 -24.95
C ILE A 216 7.01 -0.42 -23.55
N PRO A 217 7.72 -0.83 -22.48
CA PRO A 217 7.66 -0.16 -21.17
C PRO A 217 8.03 1.34 -21.34
N PRO A 218 7.42 2.25 -20.57
CA PRO A 218 7.75 3.67 -20.63
C PRO A 218 9.20 3.95 -20.22
#